data_AF-A0A960GI62-F1
#
_entry.id   AF-A0A960GI62-F1
#
_cell.length_a   1.000
_cell.length_b   1.000
_cell.length_c   1.000
_cell.angle_alpha   90.00
_cell.angle_beta   90.00
_cell.angle_gamma   90.00
#
_symmetry.space_group_name_H-M   'P 1'
#
loop_
_entity.id
_entity.type
_entity.pdbx_description
1 polymer ?
#
loop_
_entity_poly.entity_id
_entity_poly.type
_entity_poly.pdbx_seq_one_letter_code
_entity_poly.pdbx_strand_id
1 'polypeptide(L)'
;GRRHFGGSLAGRWFLTAGLGGMGGAQPLAATMAGASMIAVECQASRIEFRQRTGYLDRSAATLDEALAMIDAAKASGKPVSVGLIGNAAEIFAEIAARGIVPDMVTDQTSAHDPVNGYLPAGWTLAEWEERRERDPEAVAEAAKESMAAEVRAILKFRDMGSVVLDYGNNIRAMAKEMGVEDAFSYPGFVEAYVRPLF
;
A
#
# COMPACT_ATOMS: atom_id res chain seq x y z
N GLY A 1 -12.46 11.35 -0.15
CA GLY A 1 -13.30 12.29 0.61
C GLY A 1 -14.59 12.64 -0.12
N ARG A 2 -14.61 13.73 -0.91
CA ARG A 2 -15.84 14.30 -1.53
C ARG A 2 -16.67 13.32 -2.36
N ARG A 3 -16.04 12.53 -3.23
CA ARG A 3 -16.73 11.62 -4.17
C ARG A 3 -17.38 10.40 -3.51
N HIS A 4 -16.83 9.90 -2.41
CA HIS A 4 -17.18 8.59 -1.84
C HIS A 4 -17.68 8.65 -0.38
N PHE A 5 -17.33 9.70 0.37
CA PHE A 5 -17.53 9.75 1.82
C PHE A 5 -18.20 11.06 2.29
N GLY A 6 -18.98 11.71 1.41
CA GLY A 6 -19.72 12.93 1.76
C GLY A 6 -18.82 14.12 2.13
N GLY A 7 -17.55 14.11 1.74
CA GLY A 7 -16.60 15.19 2.00
C GLY A 7 -15.75 15.03 3.27
N SER A 8 -16.14 14.17 4.22
CA SER A 8 -15.37 13.92 5.44
C SER A 8 -14.68 12.56 5.40
N LEU A 9 -13.48 12.49 5.97
CA LEU A 9 -12.74 11.25 6.17
C LEU A 9 -12.63 10.84 7.64
N ALA A 10 -13.33 11.55 8.54
CA ALA A 10 -13.30 11.25 9.97
C ALA A 10 -13.72 9.79 10.25
N GLY A 11 -12.91 9.08 11.05
CA GLY A 11 -13.13 7.68 11.40
C GLY A 11 -12.88 6.68 10.27
N ARG A 12 -12.42 7.15 9.09
CA ARG A 12 -12.02 6.31 7.97
C ARG A 12 -10.55 5.94 8.08
N TRP A 13 -10.16 4.82 7.49
CA TRP A 13 -8.76 4.44 7.38
C TRP A 13 -8.42 3.84 6.02
N PHE A 14 -7.19 4.10 5.58
CA PHE A 14 -6.68 3.69 4.28
C PHE A 14 -5.58 2.66 4.43
N LEU A 15 -5.50 1.73 3.47
CA LEU A 15 -4.40 0.79 3.33
C LEU A 15 -3.55 1.19 2.11
N THR A 16 -2.24 1.23 2.29
CA THR A 16 -1.28 1.42 1.21
C THR A 16 0.03 0.68 1.49
N ALA A 17 0.95 0.70 0.53
CA ALA A 17 2.32 0.25 0.69
C ALA A 17 3.32 1.23 0.06
N GLY A 18 4.58 1.08 0.47
CA GLY A 18 5.71 1.88 0.02
C GLY A 18 5.87 3.19 0.78
N LEU A 19 6.93 3.26 1.60
CA LEU A 19 7.37 4.47 2.31
C LEU A 19 8.70 4.96 1.73
N GLY A 20 8.83 4.92 0.40
CA GLY A 20 9.95 5.50 -0.35
C GLY A 20 9.93 7.03 -0.38
N GLY A 21 10.70 7.63 -1.31
CA GLY A 21 10.79 9.11 -1.43
C GLY A 21 9.42 9.77 -1.60
N MET A 22 8.65 9.33 -2.60
CA MET A 22 7.27 9.80 -2.84
C MET A 22 6.25 9.08 -1.93
N GLY A 23 6.40 7.75 -1.79
CA GLY A 23 5.63 6.88 -0.89
C GLY A 23 5.44 7.42 0.52
N GLY A 24 6.50 8.03 1.07
CA GLY A 24 6.52 8.57 2.42
C GLY A 24 5.60 9.77 2.64
N ALA A 25 5.04 10.40 1.60
CA ALA A 25 4.09 11.50 1.75
C ALA A 25 2.65 11.03 2.02
N GLN A 26 2.33 9.79 1.67
CA GLN A 26 0.98 9.21 1.83
C GLN A 26 0.43 9.30 3.27
N PRO A 27 1.21 8.98 4.33
CA PRO A 27 0.67 8.93 5.68
C PRO A 27 0.32 10.33 6.21
N LEU A 28 1.18 11.33 5.99
CA LEU A 28 0.88 12.73 6.30
C LEU A 28 -0.31 13.27 5.49
N ALA A 29 -0.38 12.96 4.20
CA ALA A 29 -1.50 13.39 3.37
C ALA A 29 -2.84 12.81 3.86
N ALA A 30 -2.85 11.54 4.29
CA ALA A 30 -4.04 10.90 4.83
C ALA A 30 -4.51 11.55 6.13
N THR A 31 -3.61 11.77 7.09
CA THR A 31 -3.95 12.37 8.38
C THR A 31 -4.36 13.83 8.24
N MET A 32 -3.70 14.61 7.38
CA MET A 32 -4.13 15.97 7.02
C MET A 32 -5.52 16.01 6.39
N ALA A 33 -5.87 14.99 5.59
CA ALA A 33 -7.21 14.87 5.00
C ALA A 33 -8.26 14.33 6.00
N GLY A 34 -7.84 13.89 7.19
CA GLY A 34 -8.71 13.40 8.27
C GLY A 34 -8.90 11.88 8.33
N ALA A 35 -8.18 11.10 7.53
CA ALA A 35 -8.19 9.63 7.57
C ALA A 35 -6.99 9.08 8.36
N SER A 36 -7.18 7.94 9.00
CA SER A 36 -6.05 7.13 9.46
C SER A 36 -5.44 6.33 8.30
N MET A 37 -4.23 5.81 8.46
CA MET A 37 -3.57 5.02 7.41
C MET A 37 -2.72 3.91 8.02
N ILE A 38 -2.74 2.73 7.40
CA ILE A 38 -1.69 1.72 7.49
C ILE A 38 -0.90 1.75 6.19
N ALA A 39 0.41 1.97 6.27
CA ALA A 39 1.34 1.92 5.16
C ALA A 39 2.33 0.77 5.38
N VAL A 40 2.26 -0.28 4.56
CA VAL A 40 3.17 -1.42 4.63
C VAL A 40 4.51 -1.06 4.00
N GLU A 41 5.60 -1.38 4.66
CA GLU A 41 6.96 -1.12 4.18
C GLU A 41 7.90 -2.25 4.61
N CYS A 42 8.72 -2.74 3.68
CA CYS A 42 9.61 -3.87 3.93
C CYS A 42 10.92 -3.48 4.63
N GLN A 43 11.36 -2.22 4.49
CA GLN A 43 12.60 -1.71 5.07
C GLN A 43 12.33 -0.87 6.32
N ALA A 44 12.70 -1.37 7.49
CA ALA A 44 12.56 -0.65 8.77
C ALA A 44 13.20 0.76 8.75
N SER A 45 14.34 0.90 8.09
CA SER A 45 15.03 2.20 7.94
C SER A 45 14.19 3.26 7.21
N ARG A 46 13.28 2.85 6.32
CA ARG A 46 12.35 3.75 5.63
C ARG A 46 11.25 4.23 6.57
N ILE A 47 10.70 3.35 7.40
CA ILE A 47 9.72 3.68 8.46
C ILE A 47 10.34 4.69 9.44
N GLU A 48 11.52 4.35 9.99
CA GLU A 48 12.26 5.19 10.94
C GLU A 48 12.55 6.58 10.36
N PHE A 49 12.95 6.64 9.08
CA PHE A 49 13.17 7.90 8.38
C PHE A 49 11.90 8.77 8.36
N ARG A 50 10.73 8.20 8.06
CA ARG A 50 9.47 8.96 7.96
C ARG A 50 8.99 9.44 9.33
N GLN A 51 9.18 8.63 10.37
CA GLN A 51 8.93 9.05 11.74
C GLN A 51 9.82 10.24 12.13
N ARG A 52 11.13 10.14 11.88
CA ARG A 52 12.09 11.22 12.17
C ARG A 52 11.74 12.51 11.44
N THR A 53 11.24 12.44 10.21
CA THR A 53 10.85 13.62 9.42
C THR A 53 9.42 14.12 9.70
N GLY A 54 8.67 13.49 10.62
CA GLY A 54 7.30 13.88 10.95
C GLY A 54 6.27 13.55 9.87
N TYR A 55 6.59 12.62 8.97
CA TYR A 55 5.68 12.15 7.90
C TYR A 55 4.87 10.91 8.31
N LEU A 56 5.20 10.30 9.44
CA LEU A 56 4.56 9.09 9.97
C LEU A 56 4.48 9.17 11.51
N ASP A 57 3.32 8.84 12.08
CA ASP A 57 3.08 9.00 13.52
C ASP A 57 3.59 7.81 14.35
N ARG A 58 3.33 6.60 13.89
CA ARG A 58 3.56 5.35 14.63
C ARG A 58 4.09 4.25 13.72
N SER A 59 4.69 3.23 14.33
CA SER A 59 5.10 2.01 13.67
C SER A 59 4.54 0.81 14.43
N ALA A 60 4.29 -0.27 13.70
CA ALA A 60 3.81 -1.54 14.24
C ALA A 60 4.67 -2.68 13.69
N ALA A 61 4.91 -3.68 14.54
CA ALA A 61 5.66 -4.88 14.15
C ALA A 61 4.75 -5.99 13.60
N THR A 62 3.45 -5.90 13.91
CA THR A 62 2.44 -6.88 13.50
C THR A 62 1.18 -6.20 12.98
N LEU A 63 0.42 -6.92 12.15
CA LEU A 63 -0.86 -6.45 11.66
C LEU A 63 -1.86 -6.17 12.79
N ASP A 64 -1.88 -7.02 13.82
CA ASP A 64 -2.81 -6.85 14.96
C ASP A 64 -2.49 -5.58 15.76
N GLU A 65 -1.22 -5.27 15.98
CA GLU A 65 -0.80 -3.99 16.57
C GLU A 65 -1.23 -2.80 15.73
N ALA A 66 -1.04 -2.87 14.41
CA ALA A 66 -1.41 -1.81 13.49
C ALA A 66 -2.93 -1.55 13.52
N LEU A 67 -3.74 -2.61 13.49
CA LEU A 67 -5.20 -2.54 13.56
C LEU A 67 -5.67 -1.97 14.91
N ALA A 68 -5.06 -2.39 16.02
CA ALA A 68 -5.39 -1.83 17.34
C ALA A 68 -5.14 -0.32 17.43
N MET A 69 -4.10 0.19 16.75
CA MET A 69 -3.84 1.63 16.66
C MET A 69 -4.92 2.36 15.83
N ILE A 70 -5.39 1.76 14.74
CA ILE A 70 -6.51 2.29 13.94
C ILE A 70 -7.80 2.35 14.76
N ASP A 71 -8.11 1.30 15.52
CA ASP A 71 -9.29 1.26 16.38
C ASP A 71 -9.24 2.33 17.48
N ALA A 72 -8.08 2.53 18.10
CA ALA A 72 -7.88 3.59 19.09
C ALA A 72 -8.02 5.00 18.49
N ALA A 73 -7.50 5.21 17.27
CA ALA A 73 -7.65 6.46 16.53
C ALA A 73 -9.11 6.75 16.18
N LYS A 74 -9.84 5.73 15.74
CA LYS A 74 -11.28 5.82 15.46
C LYS A 74 -12.09 6.15 16.71
N ALA A 75 -11.81 5.50 17.84
CA ALA A 75 -12.47 5.75 19.11
C ALA A 75 -12.21 7.18 19.65
N SER A 76 -11.00 7.70 19.45
CA SER A 76 -10.62 9.05 19.90
C SER A 76 -10.99 10.17 18.92
N GLY A 77 -11.40 9.83 17.69
CA GLY A 77 -11.68 10.78 16.62
C GLY A 77 -10.44 11.51 16.09
N LYS A 78 -9.23 11.03 16.42
CA LYS A 78 -7.97 11.61 15.97
C LYS A 78 -7.30 10.67 14.98
N PRO A 79 -7.09 11.07 13.71
CA PRO A 79 -6.46 10.20 12.73
C PRO A 79 -5.02 9.88 13.11
N VAL A 80 -4.57 8.68 12.74
CA VAL A 80 -3.18 8.22 12.96
C VAL A 80 -2.63 7.59 11.69
N SER A 81 -1.35 7.80 11.44
CA SER A 81 -0.59 7.09 10.41
C SER A 81 0.34 6.04 11.01
N VAL A 82 0.25 4.80 10.52
CA VAL A 82 0.97 3.63 11.04
C VAL A 82 1.80 3.00 9.93
N GLY A 83 3.12 2.93 10.14
CA GLY A 83 4.02 2.17 9.27
C GLY A 83 4.10 0.74 9.77
N LEU A 84 3.64 -0.21 8.97
CA LEU A 84 3.69 -1.64 9.31
C LEU A 84 4.89 -2.26 8.60
N ILE A 85 5.85 -2.78 9.38
CA ILE A 85 6.96 -3.56 8.82
C ILE A 85 6.41 -4.87 8.23
N GLY A 86 6.68 -5.11 6.95
CA GLY A 86 6.20 -6.32 6.27
C GLY A 86 6.28 -6.25 4.75
N ASN A 87 5.94 -7.37 4.09
CA ASN A 87 5.80 -7.42 2.65
C ASN A 87 4.36 -7.05 2.24
N ALA A 88 4.21 -6.16 1.25
CA ALA A 88 2.90 -5.69 0.80
C ALA A 88 2.02 -6.84 0.26
N ALA A 89 2.58 -7.72 -0.59
CA ALA A 89 1.84 -8.85 -1.16
C ALA A 89 1.30 -9.80 -0.08
N GLU A 90 2.06 -10.00 1.00
CA GLU A 90 1.67 -10.88 2.11
C GLU A 90 0.61 -10.22 2.99
N ILE A 91 0.85 -8.99 3.43
CA ILE A 91 -0.05 -8.28 4.35
C ILE A 91 -1.39 -7.97 3.67
N PHE A 92 -1.39 -7.56 2.40
CA PHE A 92 -2.64 -7.28 1.67
C PHE A 92 -3.47 -8.56 1.52
N ALA A 93 -2.83 -9.67 1.16
CA ALA A 93 -3.50 -10.96 1.07
C ALA A 93 -4.05 -11.41 2.43
N GLU A 94 -3.30 -11.21 3.51
CA GLU A 94 -3.72 -11.54 4.87
C GLU A 94 -4.93 -10.71 5.33
N ILE A 95 -4.90 -9.38 5.17
CA ILE A 95 -6.02 -8.50 5.52
C ILE A 95 -7.27 -8.92 4.74
N ALA A 96 -7.13 -9.20 3.44
CA ALA A 96 -8.24 -9.64 2.61
C ALA A 96 -8.75 -11.05 2.98
N ALA A 97 -7.87 -11.96 3.43
CA ALA A 97 -8.25 -13.28 3.92
C ALA A 97 -9.02 -13.19 5.25
N ARG A 98 -8.64 -12.26 6.13
CA ARG A 98 -9.32 -11.97 7.40
C ARG A 98 -10.67 -11.24 7.21
N GLY A 99 -11.01 -10.83 5.99
CA GLY A 99 -12.26 -10.12 5.70
C GLY A 99 -12.30 -8.69 6.27
N ILE A 100 -11.13 -8.11 6.54
CA ILE A 100 -11.00 -6.74 7.03
C ILE A 100 -11.09 -5.81 5.82
N VAL A 101 -11.95 -4.80 5.89
CA VAL A 101 -12.26 -3.92 4.74
C VAL A 101 -11.77 -2.49 5.04
N PRO A 102 -10.64 -2.05 4.45
CA PRO A 102 -10.22 -0.66 4.49
C PRO A 102 -11.23 0.23 3.75
N ASP A 103 -11.37 1.50 4.13
CA ASP A 103 -12.26 2.40 3.40
C ASP A 103 -11.69 2.74 2.00
N MET A 104 -10.36 2.82 1.89
CA MET A 104 -9.66 3.01 0.62
C MET A 104 -8.39 2.17 0.57
N VAL A 105 -8.06 1.64 -0.61
CA VAL A 105 -6.81 0.91 -0.86
C VAL A 105 -6.10 1.50 -2.08
N THR A 106 -4.80 1.66 -1.98
CA THR A 106 -3.91 2.09 -3.06
C THR A 106 -2.53 1.45 -2.85
N ASP A 107 -1.60 1.69 -3.77
CA ASP A 107 -0.21 1.28 -3.61
C ASP A 107 0.74 2.36 -4.18
N GLN A 108 1.91 2.51 -3.54
CA GLN A 108 3.01 3.34 -4.01
C GLN A 108 4.38 2.68 -3.77
N THR A 109 4.44 1.34 -3.74
CA THR A 109 5.70 0.61 -3.94
C THR A 109 6.36 1.03 -5.27
N SER A 110 7.64 0.73 -5.43
CA SER A 110 8.35 0.99 -6.69
C SER A 110 8.11 -0.11 -7.72
N ALA A 111 6.85 -0.49 -7.96
CA ALA A 111 6.46 -1.56 -8.89
C ALA A 111 6.89 -1.31 -10.36
N HIS A 112 7.24 -0.08 -10.71
CA HIS A 112 7.77 0.29 -12.03
C HIS A 112 9.18 -0.26 -12.29
N ASP A 113 9.90 -0.68 -11.25
CA ASP A 113 11.21 -1.33 -11.33
C ASP A 113 11.15 -2.67 -10.57
N PRO A 114 10.72 -3.77 -11.23
CA PRO A 114 10.56 -5.07 -10.57
C PRO A 114 11.83 -5.63 -9.95
N VAL A 115 13.01 -5.27 -10.47
CA VAL A 115 14.29 -5.77 -9.94
C VAL A 115 14.64 -5.05 -8.64
N ASN A 116 14.60 -3.72 -8.63
CA ASN A 116 15.14 -2.92 -7.51
C ASN A 116 14.09 -2.32 -6.59
N GLY A 117 12.81 -2.37 -6.98
CA GLY A 117 11.75 -1.58 -6.37
C GLY A 117 10.71 -2.36 -5.57
N TYR A 118 10.63 -3.68 -5.74
CA TYR A 118 9.61 -4.50 -5.11
C TYR A 118 10.21 -5.80 -4.54
N LEU A 119 10.08 -5.99 -3.24
CA LEU A 119 10.55 -7.18 -2.54
C LEU A 119 9.61 -8.36 -2.83
N PRO A 120 10.07 -9.48 -3.43
CA PRO A 120 9.23 -10.66 -3.61
C PRO A 120 8.72 -11.23 -2.27
N ALA A 121 7.50 -11.78 -2.27
CA ALA A 121 6.94 -12.46 -1.10
C ALA A 121 7.79 -13.67 -0.70
N GLY A 122 7.90 -13.92 0.61
CA GLY A 122 8.74 -14.97 1.18
C GLY A 122 10.25 -14.69 1.18
N TRP A 123 10.70 -13.60 0.57
CA TRP A 123 12.13 -13.25 0.51
C TRP A 123 12.51 -12.29 1.63
N THR A 124 13.74 -12.43 2.10
CA THR A 124 14.35 -11.44 3.00
C THR A 124 14.97 -10.28 2.21
N LEU A 125 15.18 -9.13 2.87
CA LEU A 125 15.90 -8.02 2.25
C LEU A 125 17.31 -8.42 1.79
N ALA A 126 18.05 -9.18 2.62
CA ALA A 126 19.40 -9.61 2.28
C ALA A 126 19.42 -10.53 1.06
N GLU A 127 18.47 -11.47 0.98
CA GLU A 127 18.31 -12.34 -0.18
C GLU A 127 17.97 -11.56 -1.45
N TRP A 128 17.06 -10.60 -1.34
CA TRP A 128 16.70 -9.73 -2.45
C TRP A 128 17.91 -8.90 -2.91
N GLU A 129 18.65 -8.31 -1.97
CA GLU A 129 19.84 -7.52 -2.25
C GLU A 129 20.90 -8.33 -3.01
N GLU A 130 21.21 -9.54 -2.57
CA GLU A 130 22.15 -10.45 -3.24
C GLU A 130 21.68 -10.86 -4.65
N ARG A 131 20.40 -11.26 -4.76
CA ARG A 131 19.88 -11.82 -6.02
C ARG A 131 19.71 -10.79 -7.12
N ARG A 132 19.51 -9.50 -6.80
CA ARG A 132 19.46 -8.43 -7.81
C ARG A 132 20.73 -8.36 -8.67
N GLU A 133 21.88 -8.65 -8.07
CA GLU A 133 23.17 -8.67 -8.80
C GLU A 133 23.40 -10.01 -9.50
N ARG A 134 23.01 -11.10 -8.84
CA ARG A 134 23.29 -12.47 -9.30
C ARG A 134 22.37 -12.94 -10.43
N ASP A 135 21.08 -12.64 -10.35
CA ASP A 135 20.05 -13.12 -11.27
C ASP A 135 18.85 -12.13 -11.33
N PRO A 136 19.04 -10.95 -11.94
CA PRO A 136 18.00 -9.91 -12.00
C PRO A 136 16.73 -10.34 -12.73
N GLU A 137 16.83 -11.27 -13.69
CA GLU A 137 15.66 -11.80 -14.41
C GLU A 137 14.77 -12.62 -13.46
N ALA A 138 15.36 -13.51 -12.66
CA ALA A 138 14.60 -14.25 -11.65
C ALA A 138 13.99 -13.34 -10.56
N VAL A 139 14.68 -12.25 -10.19
CA VAL A 139 14.11 -11.25 -9.26
C VAL A 139 12.91 -10.55 -9.89
N ALA A 140 13.03 -10.11 -11.15
CA ALA A 140 11.94 -9.43 -11.84
C ALA A 140 10.69 -10.32 -11.93
N GLU A 141 10.86 -11.59 -12.28
CA GLU A 141 9.76 -12.55 -12.36
C GLU A 141 9.08 -12.73 -10.99
N ALA A 142 9.86 -13.04 -9.95
CA ALA A 142 9.34 -13.25 -8.59
C ALA A 142 8.65 -11.99 -8.03
N ALA A 143 9.17 -10.80 -8.34
CA ALA A 143 8.57 -9.53 -7.97
C ALA A 143 7.23 -9.33 -8.68
N LYS A 144 7.14 -9.60 -9.99
CA LYS A 144 5.89 -9.50 -10.75
C LYS A 144 4.83 -10.50 -10.27
N GLU A 145 5.22 -11.73 -9.93
CA GLU A 145 4.32 -12.71 -9.30
C GLU A 145 3.74 -12.17 -7.98
N SER A 146 4.58 -11.52 -7.17
CA SER A 146 4.18 -10.93 -5.89
C SER A 146 3.25 -9.72 -6.10
N MET A 147 3.56 -8.85 -7.07
CA MET A 147 2.67 -7.75 -7.47
C MET A 147 1.31 -8.26 -7.96
N ALA A 148 1.29 -9.38 -8.68
CA ALA A 148 0.04 -10.01 -9.11
C ALA A 148 -0.79 -10.51 -7.92
N ALA A 149 -0.16 -11.10 -6.91
CA ALA A 149 -0.84 -11.47 -5.67
C ALA A 149 -1.41 -10.25 -4.93
N GLU A 150 -0.64 -9.16 -4.82
CA GLU A 150 -1.10 -7.90 -4.23
C GLU A 150 -2.30 -7.32 -4.99
N VAL A 151 -2.24 -7.26 -6.33
CA VAL A 151 -3.34 -6.74 -7.15
C VAL A 151 -4.59 -7.61 -7.03
N ARG A 152 -4.47 -8.94 -6.93
CA ARG A 152 -5.62 -9.81 -6.63
C ARG A 152 -6.23 -9.48 -5.26
N ALA A 153 -5.43 -9.15 -4.25
CA ALA A 153 -5.94 -8.68 -2.97
C ALA A 153 -6.63 -7.30 -3.09
N ILE A 154 -6.08 -6.36 -3.86
CA ILE A 154 -6.72 -5.06 -4.16
C ILE A 154 -8.07 -5.26 -4.83
N LEU A 155 -8.18 -6.14 -5.82
CA LEU A 155 -9.44 -6.47 -6.48
C LEU A 155 -10.44 -7.09 -5.50
N LYS A 156 -9.97 -7.95 -4.58
CA LYS A 156 -10.82 -8.48 -3.51
C LYS A 156 -11.33 -7.38 -2.57
N PHE A 157 -10.50 -6.40 -2.20
CA PHE A 157 -10.95 -5.24 -1.41
C PHE A 157 -12.04 -4.44 -2.12
N ARG A 158 -11.89 -4.20 -3.42
CA ARG A 158 -12.95 -3.57 -4.23
C ARG A 158 -14.26 -4.35 -4.13
N ASP A 159 -14.21 -5.66 -4.32
CA ASP A 159 -15.41 -6.51 -4.30
C ASP A 159 -16.06 -6.54 -2.92
N MET A 160 -15.27 -6.35 -1.85
CA MET A 160 -15.76 -6.16 -0.47
C MET A 160 -16.25 -4.73 -0.16
N GLY A 161 -16.12 -3.79 -1.11
CA GLY A 161 -16.65 -2.42 -1.03
C GLY A 161 -15.63 -1.32 -0.75
N SER A 162 -14.33 -1.62 -0.68
CA SER A 162 -13.30 -0.58 -0.57
C SER A 162 -13.23 0.27 -1.83
N VAL A 163 -12.95 1.57 -1.67
CA VAL A 163 -12.55 2.41 -2.79
C VAL A 163 -11.11 2.04 -3.18
N VAL A 164 -10.89 1.57 -4.39
CA VAL A 164 -9.55 1.19 -4.87
C VAL A 164 -9.06 2.14 -5.95
N LEU A 165 -7.77 2.44 -5.95
CA LEU A 165 -7.13 3.24 -7.00
C LEU A 165 -5.67 2.84 -7.21
N ASP A 166 -5.18 3.08 -8.41
CA ASP A 166 -3.76 3.00 -8.73
C ASP A 166 -3.11 4.38 -8.63
N TYR A 167 -1.95 4.45 -7.96
CA TYR A 167 -1.22 5.70 -7.71
C TYR A 167 -0.01 5.90 -8.62
N GLY A 168 -0.08 5.40 -9.85
CA GLY A 168 0.87 5.72 -10.91
C GLY A 168 2.23 5.04 -10.80
N ASN A 169 2.30 3.85 -10.19
CA ASN A 169 3.52 3.05 -10.09
C ASN A 169 3.56 1.85 -11.05
N ASN A 170 2.55 1.71 -11.93
CA ASN A 170 2.46 0.67 -12.95
C ASN A 170 2.19 -0.76 -12.43
N ILE A 171 1.81 -0.94 -11.16
CA ILE A 171 1.58 -2.28 -10.57
C ILE A 171 0.51 -3.08 -11.32
N ARG A 172 -0.53 -2.42 -11.85
CA ARG A 172 -1.58 -3.06 -12.65
C ARG A 172 -1.05 -3.69 -13.94
N ALA A 173 -0.09 -3.04 -14.59
CA ALA A 173 0.52 -3.59 -15.81
C ALA A 173 1.36 -4.83 -15.48
N MET A 174 2.16 -4.76 -14.42
CA MET A 174 2.97 -5.89 -13.95
C MET A 174 2.09 -7.09 -13.60
N ALA A 175 0.99 -6.87 -12.87
CA ALA A 175 0.03 -7.92 -12.55
C ALA A 175 -0.65 -8.51 -13.79
N LYS A 176 -0.98 -7.69 -14.80
CA LYS A 176 -1.58 -8.16 -16.05
C LYS A 176 -0.64 -9.08 -16.83
N GLU A 177 0.66 -8.77 -16.86
CA GLU A 177 1.68 -9.64 -17.47
C GLU A 177 1.69 -11.03 -16.83
N MET A 178 1.36 -11.12 -15.53
CA MET A 178 1.26 -12.37 -14.77
C MET A 178 -0.16 -12.98 -14.72
N GLY A 179 -1.02 -12.62 -15.68
CA GLY A 179 -2.34 -13.25 -15.84
C GLY A 179 -3.43 -12.77 -14.88
N VAL A 180 -3.30 -11.56 -14.32
CA VAL A 180 -4.43 -10.86 -13.67
C VAL A 180 -5.21 -10.10 -14.76
N GLU A 181 -6.14 -10.80 -15.41
CA GLU A 181 -6.86 -10.27 -16.59
C GLU A 181 -7.60 -8.96 -16.32
N ASP A 182 -8.17 -8.83 -15.12
CA ASP A 182 -8.93 -7.67 -14.68
C ASP A 182 -8.09 -6.66 -13.88
N ALA A 183 -6.76 -6.69 -13.96
CA ALA A 183 -5.88 -5.75 -13.23
C ALA A 183 -6.22 -4.26 -13.48
N PHE A 184 -6.79 -3.92 -14.63
CA PHE A 184 -7.18 -2.55 -15.00
C PHE A 184 -8.63 -2.18 -14.64
N SER A 185 -9.34 -3.05 -13.93
CA SER A 185 -10.74 -2.84 -13.54
C SER A 185 -10.91 -1.87 -12.35
N TYR A 186 -9.82 -1.28 -11.86
CA TYR A 186 -9.83 -0.10 -11.00
C TYR A 186 -9.01 1.04 -11.61
N PRO A 187 -9.43 2.31 -11.42
CA PRO A 187 -8.89 3.43 -12.18
C PRO A 187 -7.55 3.93 -11.63
N GLY A 188 -6.80 4.63 -12.48
CA GLY A 188 -5.68 5.45 -12.04
C GLY A 188 -6.15 6.76 -11.39
N PHE A 189 -5.39 7.26 -10.41
CA PHE A 189 -5.77 8.45 -9.64
C PHE A 189 -5.99 9.71 -10.49
N VAL A 190 -5.24 9.86 -11.61
CA VAL A 190 -5.39 11.00 -12.52
C VAL A 190 -6.79 11.01 -13.11
N GLU A 191 -7.21 9.91 -13.71
CA GLU A 191 -8.52 9.80 -14.36
C GLU A 191 -9.65 9.88 -13.35
N ALA A 192 -9.45 9.29 -12.16
CA ALA A 192 -10.46 9.23 -11.13
C ALA A 192 -10.68 10.57 -10.41
N TYR A 193 -9.62 11.36 -10.18
CA TYR A 193 -9.68 12.48 -9.23
C TYR A 193 -9.00 13.77 -9.70
N VAL A 194 -7.91 13.71 -10.47
CA VAL A 194 -7.05 14.89 -10.73
C VAL A 194 -7.32 15.54 -12.09
N ARG A 195 -7.83 14.79 -13.08
CA ARG A 195 -8.09 15.29 -14.45
C ARG A 195 -8.82 16.64 -14.52
N PRO A 196 -9.85 16.94 -13.69
CA PRO A 196 -10.53 18.24 -13.73
C PRO A 196 -9.70 19.45 -13.25
N LEU A 197 -8.49 19.23 -12.70
CA LEU A 197 -7.59 20.27 -12.23
C LEU A 197 -6.53 20.66 -13.28
N PHE A 198 -6.41 19.87 -14.35
CA PHE A 198 -5.56 20.16 -15.52
C PHE A 198 -6.35 20.92 -16.57
#